data_AF-A0A7W8HBS1-F1
#
_entry.id   AF-A0A7W8HBS1-F1
#
_cell.length_a   1.000
_cell.length_b   1.000
_cell.length_c   1.000
_cell.angle_alpha   90.00
_cell.angle_beta   90.00
_cell.angle_gamma   90.00
#
_symmetry.space_group_name_H-M   'P 1'
#
loop_
_entity.id
_entity.type
_entity.pdbx_description
1 polymer ?
#
loop_
_entity_poly.entity_id
_entity_poly.type
_entity_poly.pdbx_seq_one_letter_code
_entity_poly.pdbx_strand_id
1 'polypeptide(L)'
;MKGHIVYGMMAAAMLAVSVPAYGAQLPAENGAQTESAAETETIVETETSAEKETTVETETSSRTETDEASGDTAEENKEVRDFVRRLYELVLGRPAEADGLDAWTDRLVSGAEQGAKVAQGFFDSEEFKARNVSDTEYLQILYRTCLNREADDQGLSEWQAVLDSGLSRLFVFRGFVESDEFTKICQSYGIQRGNAQLTAPMDQNEDVTKFVARCYRLCLGREADADGLNAWCSQLLSGANTAKEAAYGFVFSNEFINSNLSDEDFVKIMYQLFLNRTWDEEGLNEWADVLKEYSRRHVFNGFADSPEFEQLCQSYGLTARTAAEKELQGYVNQVLAQVTDDSMTKMEKFRACYDWVLDNCSYRAVFGDVGEGYTFEQWYAVNMFKEHRGNCYSYASTVYAFAQALDFTDAVMVKGYFQGVTGRLNNTWSPHAWVEIGGLKYDAQQEDEQGWDCFGNPNSPVPYSYTAR
;
A
#
# COMPACT_ATOMS: atom_id res chain seq x y z
N MET A 1 43.91 -34.77 17.16
CA MET A 1 43.30 -35.55 16.06
C MET A 1 41.79 -35.55 16.24
N LYS A 2 41.05 -35.71 15.14
CA LYS A 2 39.59 -35.67 14.93
C LYS A 2 38.65 -36.18 16.06
N GLY A 3 37.47 -35.53 16.13
CA GLY A 3 36.16 -36.12 16.49
C GLY A 3 35.80 -36.02 17.98
N HIS A 4 34.66 -35.44 18.41
CA HIS A 4 33.35 -35.33 17.77
C HIS A 4 32.63 -34.03 18.19
N ILE A 5 31.95 -33.38 17.25
CA ILE A 5 31.01 -32.29 17.55
C ILE A 5 29.66 -32.91 17.89
N VAL A 6 29.15 -32.66 19.09
CA VAL A 6 27.77 -32.96 19.45
C VAL A 6 26.94 -31.72 19.17
N TYR A 7 26.02 -31.81 18.21
CA TYR A 7 24.98 -30.81 18.03
C TYR A 7 24.00 -30.90 19.22
N GLY A 8 24.10 -29.94 20.14
CA GLY A 8 23.12 -29.77 21.21
C GLY A 8 21.91 -29.00 20.70
N MET A 9 20.83 -29.71 20.36
CA MET A 9 19.51 -29.08 20.28
C MET A 9 19.13 -28.59 21.68
N MET A 10 19.08 -27.28 21.91
CA MET A 10 18.38 -26.74 23.07
C MET A 10 16.90 -26.58 22.74
N ALA A 11 16.05 -26.99 23.68
CA ALA A 11 14.65 -27.28 23.42
C ALA A 11 13.82 -26.00 23.35
N ALA A 12 13.05 -25.84 22.27
CA ALA A 12 11.99 -24.84 22.21
C ALA A 12 10.89 -25.18 23.22
N ALA A 13 10.67 -24.31 24.20
CA ALA A 13 9.56 -24.42 25.12
C ALA A 13 8.25 -24.04 24.40
N MET A 14 7.52 -25.04 23.91
CA MET A 14 6.16 -24.83 23.40
C MET A 14 5.22 -24.45 24.55
N LEU A 15 4.97 -23.15 24.72
CA LEU A 15 3.82 -22.64 25.48
C LEU A 15 2.66 -22.40 24.52
N ALA A 16 1.62 -23.22 24.65
CA ALA A 16 0.39 -23.05 23.88
C ALA A 16 -0.39 -21.82 24.37
N VAL A 17 -0.34 -20.73 23.62
CA VAL A 17 -1.21 -19.57 23.83
C VAL A 17 -2.57 -19.88 23.20
N SER A 18 -3.60 -19.97 24.05
CA SER A 18 -4.99 -20.13 23.60
C SER A 18 -5.49 -18.84 22.94
N VAL A 19 -5.78 -18.88 21.65
CA VAL A 19 -6.46 -17.79 20.93
C VAL A 19 -7.89 -17.63 21.47
N PRO A 20 -8.31 -16.45 21.96
CA PRO A 20 -9.71 -16.19 22.25
C PRO A 20 -10.46 -16.00 20.92
N ALA A 21 -11.35 -16.95 20.59
CA ALA A 21 -12.21 -16.84 19.42
C ALA A 21 -13.27 -15.73 19.63
N TYR A 22 -13.15 -14.62 18.90
CA TYR A 22 -14.22 -13.63 18.79
C TYR A 22 -15.20 -14.07 17.69
N GLY A 23 -16.45 -14.33 18.07
CA GLY A 23 -17.43 -14.95 17.19
C GLY A 23 -18.05 -13.96 16.19
N ALA A 24 -17.88 -14.23 14.89
CA ALA A 24 -18.73 -13.67 13.84
C ALA A 24 -19.94 -14.60 13.64
N GLN A 25 -21.11 -14.18 14.11
CA GLN A 25 -22.34 -14.97 13.97
C GLN A 25 -23.01 -14.70 12.62
N LEU A 26 -22.78 -15.60 11.66
CA LEU A 26 -23.50 -15.60 10.39
C LEU A 26 -24.96 -16.10 10.60
N PRO A 27 -25.98 -15.44 10.02
CA PRO A 27 -27.31 -16.02 9.92
C PRO A 27 -27.33 -17.12 8.84
N ALA A 28 -28.05 -18.20 9.11
CA ALA A 28 -28.03 -19.41 8.27
C ALA A 28 -28.87 -19.26 6.98
N GLU A 29 -28.33 -19.77 5.87
CA GLU A 29 -29.14 -20.17 4.72
C GLU A 29 -29.99 -21.40 5.07
N ASN A 30 -31.21 -21.45 4.57
CA ASN A 30 -32.05 -22.65 4.58
C ASN A 30 -32.71 -22.77 3.19
N GLY A 31 -32.37 -23.82 2.44
CA GLY A 31 -32.76 -23.99 1.04
C GLY A 31 -33.82 -25.07 0.79
N ALA A 32 -34.65 -24.83 -0.23
CA ALA A 32 -35.58 -25.76 -0.91
C ALA A 32 -36.77 -26.30 -0.07
N GLN A 33 -38.01 -26.37 -0.57
CA GLN A 33 -38.49 -27.02 -1.81
C GLN A 33 -39.83 -26.41 -2.29
N THR A 34 -39.94 -26.01 -3.58
CA THR A 34 -40.72 -26.63 -4.70
C THR A 34 -42.21 -26.29 -4.83
N GLU A 35 -42.53 -25.67 -5.98
CA GLU A 35 -43.69 -25.87 -6.89
C GLU A 35 -45.13 -26.07 -6.33
N SER A 36 -46.09 -25.23 -6.75
CA SER A 36 -47.06 -25.60 -7.81
C SER A 36 -48.21 -24.58 -8.02
N ALA A 37 -48.58 -24.46 -9.30
CA ALA A 37 -49.76 -23.88 -9.97
C ALA A 37 -50.93 -23.19 -9.22
N ALA A 38 -51.31 -22.05 -9.83
CA ALA A 38 -52.63 -21.41 -10.02
C ALA A 38 -53.93 -22.15 -9.62
N GLU A 39 -54.91 -21.36 -9.14
CA GLU A 39 -56.18 -21.15 -9.88
C GLU A 39 -56.94 -19.87 -9.43
N THR A 40 -57.88 -19.43 -10.26
CA THR A 40 -58.70 -18.20 -10.13
C THR A 40 -59.97 -18.39 -9.29
N GLU A 41 -60.43 -17.34 -8.60
CA GLU A 41 -61.89 -17.11 -8.43
C GLU A 41 -62.25 -15.63 -8.20
N THR A 42 -63.46 -15.23 -8.63
CA THR A 42 -63.98 -13.84 -8.66
C THR A 42 -65.43 -13.74 -8.21
N ILE A 43 -65.73 -12.93 -7.18
CA ILE A 43 -67.05 -12.35 -6.81
C ILE A 43 -66.71 -11.00 -6.10
N VAL A 44 -67.05 -9.77 -6.53
CA VAL A 44 -68.32 -9.08 -6.92
C VAL A 44 -69.12 -8.53 -5.70
N GLU A 45 -69.77 -7.37 -5.93
CA GLU A 45 -70.62 -6.52 -5.05
C GLU A 45 -69.86 -5.42 -4.26
N THR A 46 -69.90 -4.10 -4.55
CA THR A 46 -70.94 -3.08 -4.89
C THR A 46 -71.69 -2.44 -3.71
N GLU A 47 -71.44 -1.15 -3.45
CA GLU A 47 -72.41 -0.05 -3.18
C GLU A 47 -71.61 1.27 -3.06
N THR A 48 -71.69 2.27 -3.95
CA THR A 48 -72.78 3.22 -4.28
C THR A 48 -73.01 4.34 -3.24
N SER A 49 -72.52 5.56 -3.54
CA SER A 49 -73.36 6.79 -3.51
C SER A 49 -72.68 7.97 -4.21
N ALA A 50 -73.46 8.75 -4.96
CA ALA A 50 -73.13 10.08 -5.51
C ALA A 50 -73.51 11.17 -4.47
N GLU A 51 -73.35 12.50 -4.63
CA GLU A 51 -73.59 13.40 -5.79
C GLU A 51 -72.94 14.79 -5.60
N LYS A 52 -72.68 15.51 -6.72
CA LYS A 52 -72.79 17.00 -6.96
C LYS A 52 -71.99 17.99 -6.05
N GLU A 53 -71.70 19.26 -6.37
CA GLU A 53 -71.69 20.18 -7.54
C GLU A 53 -70.88 21.45 -7.11
N THR A 54 -70.25 22.32 -7.93
CA THR A 54 -69.99 22.37 -9.39
C THR A 54 -68.79 23.31 -9.70
N THR A 55 -68.64 23.72 -10.97
CA THR A 55 -67.69 24.69 -11.57
C THR A 55 -67.53 26.06 -10.90
N VAL A 56 -66.39 26.75 -11.11
CA VAL A 56 -66.29 28.03 -11.86
C VAL A 56 -64.83 28.46 -12.12
N GLU A 57 -64.58 28.78 -13.40
CA GLU A 57 -63.66 29.75 -14.04
C GLU A 57 -62.17 29.93 -13.62
N THR A 58 -61.33 29.87 -14.66
CA THR A 58 -60.00 30.46 -14.75
C THR A 58 -60.04 31.99 -14.80
N GLU A 59 -59.20 32.66 -14.00
CA GLU A 59 -58.65 33.98 -14.34
C GLU A 59 -57.10 33.96 -14.26
N THR A 60 -56.47 34.44 -15.33
CA THR A 60 -55.04 34.69 -15.40
C THR A 60 -54.72 36.02 -14.74
N SER A 61 -53.79 36.05 -13.78
CA SER A 61 -53.21 37.31 -13.30
C SER A 61 -51.73 37.18 -13.02
N SER A 62 -50.94 37.99 -13.71
CA SER A 62 -49.49 38.06 -13.60
C SER A 62 -49.08 38.59 -12.21
N ARG A 63 -48.07 37.96 -11.59
CA ARG A 63 -47.37 38.57 -10.45
C ARG A 63 -45.87 38.53 -10.68
N THR A 64 -45.29 39.72 -10.54
CA THR A 64 -43.87 40.06 -10.69
C THR A 64 -42.91 39.08 -10.03
N GLU A 65 -41.84 38.75 -10.76
CA GLU A 65 -40.59 38.24 -10.20
C GLU A 65 -40.07 39.26 -9.16
N THR A 66 -39.77 38.77 -7.96
CA THR A 66 -38.95 39.46 -6.97
C THR A 66 -37.79 38.53 -6.62
N ASP A 67 -36.58 39.06 -6.59
CA ASP A 67 -35.35 38.32 -6.28
C ASP A 67 -35.40 37.66 -4.89
N GLU A 68 -35.80 36.38 -4.84
CA GLU A 68 -35.66 35.50 -3.68
C GLU A 68 -34.95 34.20 -4.11
N ALA A 69 -33.70 34.32 -4.57
CA ALA A 69 -32.88 33.19 -5.03
C ALA A 69 -31.61 32.93 -4.18
N SER A 70 -31.44 33.64 -3.04
CA SER A 70 -30.27 33.48 -2.15
C SER A 70 -30.59 32.88 -0.77
N GLY A 71 -31.84 32.45 -0.54
CA GLY A 71 -32.27 31.84 0.73
C GLY A 71 -32.30 30.31 0.70
N ASP A 72 -32.71 29.72 -0.43
CA ASP A 72 -33.00 28.29 -0.55
C ASP A 72 -31.72 27.41 -0.53
N THR A 73 -30.72 27.78 -1.32
CA THR A 73 -29.49 27.00 -1.52
C THR A 73 -28.58 26.91 -0.29
N ALA A 74 -28.73 27.85 0.65
CA ALA A 74 -27.95 27.89 1.89
C ALA A 74 -28.42 26.83 2.90
N GLU A 75 -29.72 26.52 2.91
CA GLU A 75 -30.31 25.51 3.80
C GLU A 75 -30.23 24.11 3.18
N GLU A 76 -30.35 23.97 1.85
CA GLU A 76 -30.20 22.68 1.13
C GLU A 76 -28.83 22.01 1.31
N ASN A 77 -27.77 22.78 1.56
CA ASN A 77 -26.39 22.27 1.67
C ASN A 77 -25.76 22.53 3.04
N LYS A 78 -26.59 22.76 4.06
CA LYS A 78 -26.13 23.23 5.38
C LYS A 78 -25.06 22.34 6.01
N GLU A 79 -25.21 21.03 5.96
CA GLU A 79 -24.26 20.07 6.51
C GLU A 79 -22.90 20.11 5.81
N VAL A 80 -22.89 20.29 4.49
CA VAL A 80 -21.66 20.43 3.69
C VAL A 80 -20.97 21.75 4.03
N ARG A 81 -21.73 22.85 4.15
CA ARG A 81 -21.22 24.16 4.62
C ARG A 81 -20.64 24.07 6.03
N ASP A 82 -21.29 23.33 6.92
CA ASP A 82 -20.82 23.11 8.29
C ASP A 82 -19.54 22.26 8.32
N PHE A 83 -19.38 21.26 7.45
CA PHE A 83 -18.13 20.50 7.28
C PHE A 83 -16.99 21.38 6.77
N VAL A 84 -17.22 22.17 5.70
CA VAL A 84 -16.23 23.12 5.19
C VAL A 84 -15.85 24.14 6.26
N ARG A 85 -16.81 24.66 7.03
CA ARG A 85 -16.52 25.59 8.13
C ARG A 85 -15.64 24.97 9.21
N ARG A 86 -15.86 23.70 9.58
CA ARG A 86 -14.98 22.96 10.50
C ARG A 86 -13.54 22.85 9.96
N LEU A 87 -13.35 22.69 8.65
CA LEU A 87 -12.00 22.68 8.06
C LEU A 87 -11.28 24.02 8.26
N TYR A 88 -11.92 25.15 7.96
CA TYR A 88 -11.35 26.48 8.22
C TYR A 88 -11.10 26.73 9.72
N GLU A 89 -12.12 26.54 10.56
CA GLU A 89 -12.06 26.92 11.98
C GLU A 89 -11.12 26.04 12.80
N LEU A 90 -11.09 24.73 12.54
CA LEU A 90 -10.35 23.76 13.36
C LEU A 90 -9.02 23.35 12.75
N VAL A 91 -8.89 23.28 11.41
CA VAL A 91 -7.62 23.02 10.71
C VAL A 91 -6.87 24.32 10.50
N LEU A 92 -7.45 25.34 9.87
CA LEU A 92 -6.70 26.59 9.61
C LEU A 92 -6.67 27.54 10.83
N GLY A 93 -7.56 27.37 11.80
CA GLY A 93 -7.61 28.20 13.01
C GLY A 93 -8.23 29.60 12.78
N ARG A 94 -9.00 29.76 11.70
CA ARG A 94 -9.60 31.03 11.27
C ARG A 94 -11.01 30.80 10.69
N PRO A 95 -11.92 31.79 10.72
CA PRO A 95 -13.20 31.67 10.02
C PRO A 95 -13.00 31.52 8.51
N ALA A 96 -13.95 30.85 7.85
CA ALA A 96 -13.99 30.77 6.40
C ALA A 96 -14.38 32.12 5.78
N GLU A 97 -13.71 32.52 4.70
CA GLU A 97 -14.21 33.57 3.81
C GLU A 97 -15.48 33.09 3.08
N ALA A 98 -16.40 34.00 2.74
CA ALA A 98 -17.66 33.65 2.06
C ALA A 98 -17.41 32.92 0.73
N ASP A 99 -16.65 33.54 -0.17
CA ASP A 99 -16.29 32.97 -1.48
C ASP A 99 -15.57 31.60 -1.35
N GLY A 100 -14.74 31.43 -0.30
CA GLY A 100 -14.03 30.18 -0.03
C GLY A 100 -14.96 29.09 0.48
N LEU A 101 -15.87 29.42 1.41
CA LEU A 101 -16.90 28.54 1.93
C LEU A 101 -17.82 28.04 0.81
N ASP A 102 -18.28 28.95 -0.05
CA ASP A 102 -19.16 28.65 -1.17
C ASP A 102 -18.45 27.76 -2.20
N ALA A 103 -17.24 28.15 -2.65
CA ALA A 103 -16.48 27.39 -3.65
C ALA A 103 -16.11 25.96 -3.23
N TRP A 104 -15.80 25.73 -1.94
CA TRP A 104 -15.56 24.35 -1.45
C TRP A 104 -16.86 23.56 -1.25
N THR A 105 -17.95 24.23 -0.86
CA THR A 105 -19.27 23.60 -0.76
C THR A 105 -19.70 23.08 -2.14
N ASP A 106 -19.67 23.94 -3.16
CA ASP A 106 -20.09 23.58 -4.53
C ASP A 106 -19.29 22.41 -5.10
N ARG A 107 -17.97 22.34 -4.83
CA ARG A 107 -17.10 21.24 -5.26
C ARG A 107 -17.47 19.89 -4.62
N LEU A 108 -17.86 19.91 -3.35
CA LEU A 108 -18.27 18.71 -2.62
C LEU A 108 -19.69 18.26 -3.02
N VAL A 109 -20.63 19.20 -3.18
CA VAL A 109 -22.02 18.93 -3.59
C VAL A 109 -22.09 18.40 -5.02
N SER A 110 -21.31 18.99 -5.94
CA SER A 110 -21.24 18.52 -7.33
C SER A 110 -20.45 17.21 -7.51
N GLY A 111 -19.76 16.74 -6.47
CA GLY A 111 -18.85 15.61 -6.57
C GLY A 111 -17.61 15.86 -7.43
N ALA A 112 -17.30 17.13 -7.73
CA ALA A 112 -16.08 17.53 -8.43
C ALA A 112 -14.83 17.32 -7.56
N GLU A 113 -15.00 17.32 -6.23
CA GLU A 113 -13.97 16.93 -5.26
C GLU A 113 -14.55 15.96 -4.22
N GLN A 114 -13.67 15.23 -3.53
CA GLN A 114 -14.04 14.24 -2.50
C GLN A 114 -13.71 14.75 -1.10
N GLY A 115 -14.53 14.40 -0.10
CA GLY A 115 -14.39 14.87 1.28
C GLY A 115 -13.01 14.61 1.91
N ALA A 116 -12.47 13.40 1.71
CA ALA A 116 -11.11 13.04 2.12
C ALA A 116 -10.04 13.88 1.40
N LYS A 117 -10.22 14.15 0.10
CA LYS A 117 -9.24 14.91 -0.70
C LYS A 117 -9.21 16.39 -0.31
N VAL A 118 -10.38 16.99 -0.09
CA VAL A 118 -10.51 18.37 0.42
C VAL A 118 -9.92 18.46 1.83
N ALA A 119 -10.32 17.57 2.75
CA ALA A 119 -9.77 17.57 4.10
C ALA A 119 -8.23 17.42 4.11
N GLN A 120 -7.69 16.51 3.28
CA GLN A 120 -6.25 16.33 3.14
C GLN A 120 -5.57 17.64 2.70
N GLY A 121 -6.13 18.34 1.70
CA GLY A 121 -5.57 19.61 1.22
C GLY A 121 -5.50 20.70 2.30
N PHE A 122 -6.41 20.69 3.28
CA PHE A 122 -6.36 21.59 4.44
C PHE A 122 -5.27 21.17 5.44
N PHE A 123 -5.13 19.87 5.75
CA PHE A 123 -4.08 19.36 6.66
C PHE A 123 -2.66 19.44 6.06
N ASP A 124 -2.51 19.26 4.75
CA ASP A 124 -1.23 19.35 4.05
C ASP A 124 -0.84 20.81 3.73
N SER A 125 -1.69 21.78 4.04
CA SER A 125 -1.46 23.20 3.75
C SER A 125 -0.32 23.81 4.58
N GLU A 126 0.37 24.79 4.00
CA GLU A 126 1.37 25.59 4.72
C GLU A 126 0.76 26.38 5.89
N GLU A 127 -0.51 26.77 5.79
CA GLU A 127 -1.26 27.36 6.91
C GLU A 127 -1.36 26.39 8.10
N PHE A 128 -1.69 25.12 7.87
CA PHE A 128 -1.74 24.12 8.93
C PHE A 128 -0.36 23.83 9.52
N LYS A 129 0.65 23.60 8.66
CA LYS A 129 2.04 23.35 9.07
C LYS A 129 2.59 24.49 9.92
N ALA A 130 2.31 25.74 9.56
CA ALA A 130 2.73 26.92 10.32
C ALA A 130 2.15 27.01 11.74
N ARG A 131 1.05 26.29 12.04
CA ARG A 131 0.53 26.19 13.41
C ARG A 131 1.42 25.35 14.35
N ASN A 132 2.28 24.48 13.79
CA ASN A 132 3.21 23.63 14.54
C ASN A 132 2.55 22.87 15.71
N VAL A 133 1.36 22.29 15.48
CA VAL A 133 0.60 21.56 16.51
C VAL A 133 1.28 20.25 16.89
N SER A 134 1.17 19.88 18.17
CA SER A 134 1.59 18.57 18.69
C SER A 134 0.75 17.43 18.10
N ASP A 135 1.22 16.19 18.25
CA ASP A 135 0.50 15.00 17.78
C ASP A 135 -0.85 14.83 18.48
N THR A 136 -0.91 15.03 19.80
CA THR A 136 -2.18 14.97 20.53
C THR A 136 -3.18 16.05 20.08
N GLU A 137 -2.71 17.27 19.80
CA GLU A 137 -3.57 18.32 19.22
C GLU A 137 -4.02 17.98 17.79
N TYR A 138 -3.12 17.40 16.97
CA TYR A 138 -3.43 16.92 15.63
C TYR A 138 -4.56 15.88 15.63
N LEU A 139 -4.47 14.88 16.52
CA LEU A 139 -5.51 13.87 16.71
C LEU A 139 -6.85 14.49 17.13
N GLN A 140 -6.84 15.40 18.10
CA GLN A 140 -8.06 16.09 18.54
C GLN A 140 -8.70 16.94 17.43
N ILE A 141 -7.89 17.54 16.54
CA ILE A 141 -8.39 18.24 15.36
C ILE A 141 -9.06 17.24 14.42
N LEU A 142 -8.43 16.09 14.11
CA LEU A 142 -9.02 15.04 13.26
C LEU A 142 -10.38 14.55 13.76
N TYR A 143 -10.50 14.25 15.07
CA TYR A 143 -11.78 13.86 15.68
C TYR A 143 -12.87 14.91 15.43
N ARG A 144 -12.60 16.19 15.72
CA ARG A 144 -13.59 17.25 15.55
C ARG A 144 -13.89 17.57 14.08
N THR A 145 -12.91 17.53 13.18
CA THR A 145 -13.10 17.89 11.76
C THR A 145 -13.78 16.78 10.98
N CYS A 146 -13.25 15.56 11.09
CA CYS A 146 -13.70 14.43 10.30
C CYS A 146 -14.90 13.75 10.97
N LEU A 147 -14.81 13.45 12.26
CA LEU A 147 -15.84 12.66 12.98
C LEU A 147 -16.90 13.54 13.66
N ASN A 148 -16.75 14.87 13.62
CA ASN A 148 -17.69 15.84 14.19
C ASN A 148 -18.01 15.60 15.68
N ARG A 149 -17.01 15.11 16.44
CA ARG A 149 -17.08 14.86 17.89
C ARG A 149 -15.72 15.09 18.55
N GLU A 150 -15.70 15.15 19.88
CA GLU A 150 -14.43 15.06 20.60
C GLU A 150 -13.87 13.63 20.58
N ALA A 151 -12.56 13.53 20.81
CA ALA A 151 -11.90 12.26 21.05
C ALA A 151 -12.34 11.67 22.40
N ASP A 152 -12.56 10.36 22.43
CA ASP A 152 -12.64 9.57 23.66
C ASP A 152 -11.23 9.14 24.12
N ASP A 153 -11.04 8.95 25.43
CA ASP A 153 -9.72 8.68 26.02
C ASP A 153 -9.03 7.43 25.41
N GLN A 154 -9.81 6.40 25.08
CA GLN A 154 -9.30 5.16 24.52
C GLN A 154 -8.83 5.36 23.08
N GLY A 155 -9.69 5.89 22.20
CA GLY A 155 -9.33 6.16 20.81
C GLY A 155 -8.20 7.17 20.66
N LEU A 156 -8.14 8.20 21.53
CA LEU A 156 -7.01 9.14 21.54
C LEU A 156 -5.69 8.44 21.90
N SER A 157 -5.71 7.56 22.91
CA SER A 157 -4.54 6.77 23.32
C SER A 157 -4.09 5.78 22.24
N GLU A 158 -5.02 5.12 21.56
CA GLU A 158 -4.73 4.19 20.46
C GLU A 158 -4.08 4.91 19.27
N TRP A 159 -4.62 6.04 18.82
CA TRP A 159 -4.01 6.80 17.73
C TRP A 159 -2.70 7.49 18.12
N GLN A 160 -2.54 7.91 19.39
CA GLN A 160 -1.25 8.40 19.88
C GLN A 160 -0.20 7.29 19.83
N ALA A 161 -0.54 6.06 20.25
CA ALA A 161 0.36 4.91 20.16
C ALA A 161 0.75 4.56 18.70
N VAL A 162 -0.11 4.83 17.71
CA VAL A 162 0.23 4.70 16.28
C VAL A 162 1.32 5.71 15.88
N LEU A 163 1.18 6.98 16.24
CA LEU A 163 2.20 8.02 15.98
C LEU A 163 3.51 7.73 16.73
N ASP A 164 3.42 7.37 18.01
CA ASP A 164 4.56 6.97 18.86
C ASP A 164 5.25 5.69 18.33
N SER A 165 4.60 4.92 17.46
CA SER A 165 5.20 3.76 16.79
C SER A 165 6.00 4.10 15.52
N GLY A 166 6.00 5.37 15.10
CA GLY A 166 6.75 5.90 13.96
C GLY A 166 5.95 6.03 12.66
N LEU A 167 4.64 5.76 12.68
CA LEU A 167 3.79 5.96 11.50
C LEU A 167 3.48 7.44 11.25
N SER A 168 3.24 7.79 9.98
CA SER A 168 3.04 9.18 9.61
C SER A 168 1.68 9.73 10.07
N ARG A 169 1.61 11.06 10.20
CA ARG A 169 0.32 11.76 10.36
C ARG A 169 -0.64 11.47 9.19
N LEU A 170 -0.14 11.21 7.98
CA LEU A 170 -0.96 10.83 6.83
C LEU A 170 -1.56 9.43 6.96
N PHE A 171 -0.81 8.47 7.50
CA PHE A 171 -1.31 7.13 7.85
C PHE A 171 -2.48 7.24 8.83
N VAL A 172 -2.32 8.05 9.88
CA VAL A 172 -3.39 8.31 10.86
C VAL A 172 -4.57 9.04 10.21
N PHE A 173 -4.35 10.12 9.46
CA PHE A 173 -5.40 10.82 8.71
C PHE A 173 -6.23 9.86 7.86
N ARG A 174 -5.58 8.95 7.13
CA ARG A 174 -6.24 7.91 6.35
C ARG A 174 -7.16 7.04 7.22
N GLY A 175 -6.69 6.62 8.40
CA GLY A 175 -7.50 5.89 9.38
C GLY A 175 -8.80 6.60 9.74
N PHE A 176 -8.77 7.93 9.87
CA PHE A 176 -9.97 8.74 10.12
C PHE A 176 -10.87 8.86 8.88
N VAL A 177 -10.33 9.26 7.72
CA VAL A 177 -11.14 9.52 6.51
C VAL A 177 -11.54 8.27 5.73
N GLU A 178 -10.99 7.10 6.07
CA GLU A 178 -11.45 5.81 5.54
C GLU A 178 -12.31 5.02 6.54
N SER A 179 -12.51 5.54 7.75
CA SER A 179 -13.36 4.91 8.78
C SER A 179 -14.84 4.80 8.39
N ASP A 180 -15.53 3.83 9.00
CA ASP A 180 -16.99 3.70 8.93
C ASP A 180 -17.73 4.96 9.42
N GLU A 181 -17.18 5.66 10.41
CA GLU A 181 -17.80 6.86 11.00
C GLU A 181 -17.74 8.04 10.02
N PHE A 182 -16.58 8.33 9.44
CA PHE A 182 -16.46 9.34 8.38
C PHE A 182 -17.26 8.96 7.12
N THR A 183 -17.31 7.66 6.79
CA THR A 183 -18.14 7.15 5.68
C THR A 183 -19.62 7.46 5.89
N LYS A 184 -20.17 7.19 7.09
CA LYS A 184 -21.56 7.51 7.45
C LYS A 184 -21.84 9.01 7.45
N ILE A 185 -20.89 9.81 7.94
CA ILE A 185 -20.97 11.29 7.93
C ILE A 185 -21.07 11.79 6.48
N CYS A 186 -20.13 11.40 5.60
CA CYS A 186 -20.15 11.79 4.19
C CYS A 186 -21.45 11.36 3.49
N GLN A 187 -21.93 10.13 3.71
CA GLN A 187 -23.21 9.64 3.19
C GLN A 187 -24.39 10.49 3.66
N SER A 188 -24.44 10.87 4.94
CA SER A 188 -25.50 11.72 5.49
C SER A 188 -25.51 13.14 4.92
N TYR A 189 -24.37 13.62 4.42
CA TYR A 189 -24.19 14.96 3.85
C TYR A 189 -24.24 14.97 2.30
N GLY A 190 -24.45 13.82 1.66
CA GLY A 190 -24.37 13.68 0.18
C GLY A 190 -22.95 13.81 -0.41
N ILE A 191 -21.90 13.83 0.43
CA ILE A 191 -20.51 14.02 0.00
C ILE A 191 -19.91 12.70 -0.49
N GLN A 192 -19.20 12.73 -1.63
CA GLN A 192 -18.33 11.62 -2.02
C GLN A 192 -17.13 11.51 -1.06
N ARG A 193 -17.08 10.44 -0.25
CA ARG A 193 -16.05 10.28 0.79
C ARG A 193 -14.61 10.34 0.25
N GLY A 194 -14.31 9.55 -0.78
CA GLY A 194 -12.95 9.38 -1.30
C GLY A 194 -12.04 8.47 -0.45
N ASN A 195 -10.72 8.63 -0.63
CA ASN A 195 -9.66 7.92 0.07
C ASN A 195 -8.43 8.83 0.26
N ALA A 196 -7.47 8.40 1.08
CA ALA A 196 -6.17 9.06 1.23
C ALA A 196 -5.06 8.11 0.78
N GLN A 197 -4.28 8.52 -0.22
CA GLN A 197 -3.25 7.67 -0.81
C GLN A 197 -1.95 7.74 0.00
N LEU A 198 -1.52 6.57 0.50
CA LEU A 198 -0.20 6.39 1.13
C LEU A 198 0.81 6.03 0.04
N THR A 199 1.79 6.90 -0.19
CA THR A 199 2.83 6.71 -1.22
C THR A 199 4.25 6.68 -0.64
N ALA A 200 4.43 7.13 0.61
CA ALA A 200 5.72 7.08 1.28
C ALA A 200 6.07 5.63 1.65
N PRO A 201 7.34 5.18 1.47
CA PRO A 201 7.78 3.85 1.89
C PRO A 201 7.46 3.48 3.34
N MET A 202 7.51 4.46 4.26
CA MET A 202 7.17 4.26 5.67
C MET A 202 5.68 3.95 5.93
N ASP A 203 4.81 4.20 4.96
CA ASP A 203 3.37 3.99 5.10
C ASP A 203 2.88 2.72 4.37
N GLN A 204 3.76 2.03 3.64
CA GLN A 204 3.39 0.83 2.86
C GLN A 204 3.28 -0.45 3.70
N ASN A 205 3.98 -0.50 4.84
CA ASN A 205 3.97 -1.64 5.76
C ASN A 205 4.23 -1.16 7.18
N GLU A 206 3.19 -1.24 8.01
CA GLU A 206 3.20 -0.75 9.38
C GLU A 206 4.23 -1.45 10.26
N ASP A 207 4.36 -2.78 10.17
CA ASP A 207 5.29 -3.53 11.01
C ASP A 207 6.76 -3.29 10.64
N VAL A 208 7.05 -3.08 9.35
CA VAL A 208 8.39 -2.69 8.88
C VAL A 208 8.78 -1.32 9.45
N THR A 209 7.88 -0.34 9.42
CA THR A 209 8.13 0.99 9.99
C THR A 209 8.27 0.93 11.50
N LYS A 210 7.44 0.16 12.20
CA LYS A 210 7.60 -0.09 13.64
C LYS A 210 8.93 -0.74 14.00
N PHE A 211 9.42 -1.67 13.18
CA PHE A 211 10.73 -2.29 13.37
C PHE A 211 11.86 -1.27 13.19
N VAL A 212 11.83 -0.44 12.14
CA VAL A 212 12.83 0.61 11.91
C VAL A 212 12.79 1.66 13.02
N ALA A 213 11.61 2.18 13.39
CA ALA A 213 11.44 3.16 14.46
C ALA A 213 11.97 2.62 15.81
N ARG A 214 11.76 1.33 16.09
CA ARG A 214 12.33 0.66 17.27
C ARG A 214 13.86 0.60 17.23
N CYS A 215 14.47 0.40 16.05
CA CYS A 215 15.93 0.47 15.89
C CYS A 215 16.46 1.88 16.20
N TYR A 216 15.81 2.94 15.72
CA TYR A 216 16.17 4.33 16.08
C TYR A 216 16.06 4.58 17.58
N ARG A 217 14.90 4.26 18.19
CA ARG A 217 14.63 4.52 19.60
C ARG A 217 15.58 3.76 20.53
N LEU A 218 15.76 2.47 20.30
CA LEU A 218 16.57 1.62 21.18
C LEU A 218 18.08 1.77 20.94
N CYS A 219 18.53 2.00 19.70
CA CYS A 219 19.97 2.08 19.41
C CYS A 219 20.53 3.50 19.34
N LEU A 220 19.72 4.49 18.97
CA LEU A 220 20.18 5.87 18.80
C LEU A 220 19.61 6.83 19.86
N GLY A 221 18.65 6.36 20.69
CA GLY A 221 18.07 7.15 21.78
C GLY A 221 17.23 8.35 21.30
N ARG A 222 16.73 8.29 20.06
CA ARG A 222 15.99 9.36 19.39
C ARG A 222 14.93 8.77 18.47
N GLU A 223 13.88 9.54 18.22
CA GLU A 223 12.94 9.22 17.14
C GLU A 223 13.60 9.41 15.77
N ALA A 224 13.05 8.72 14.78
CA ALA A 224 13.47 8.84 13.39
C ALA A 224 12.82 10.04 12.72
N ASP A 225 13.54 10.72 11.84
CA ASP A 225 12.95 11.65 10.88
C ASP A 225 12.31 10.89 9.70
N ALA A 226 11.43 11.56 8.95
CA ALA A 226 10.68 10.96 7.86
C ALA A 226 11.60 10.47 6.72
N ASP A 227 12.69 11.17 6.43
CA ASP A 227 13.65 10.78 5.38
C ASP A 227 14.36 9.48 5.78
N GLY A 228 14.78 9.37 7.04
CA GLY A 228 15.37 8.17 7.63
C GLY A 228 14.43 6.97 7.62
N LEU A 229 13.18 7.14 8.05
CA LEU A 229 12.17 6.06 7.97
C LEU A 229 11.94 5.61 6.52
N ASN A 230 11.73 6.55 5.60
CA ASN A 230 11.51 6.22 4.20
C ASN A 230 12.71 5.52 3.55
N ALA A 231 13.94 5.95 3.85
CA ALA A 231 15.16 5.33 3.33
C ALA A 231 15.35 3.88 3.81
N TRP A 232 15.07 3.59 5.09
CA TRP A 232 15.17 2.23 5.63
C TRP A 232 14.00 1.34 5.22
N CYS A 233 12.76 1.82 5.28
CA CYS A 233 11.60 1.06 4.83
C CYS A 233 11.70 0.76 3.33
N SER A 234 12.16 1.70 2.49
CA SER A 234 12.44 1.44 1.07
C SER A 234 13.46 0.30 0.88
N GLN A 235 14.58 0.31 1.61
CA GLN A 235 15.59 -0.75 1.53
C GLN A 235 15.07 -2.13 1.97
N LEU A 236 14.24 -2.19 3.02
CA LEU A 236 13.66 -3.43 3.52
C LEU A 236 12.58 -3.98 2.59
N LEU A 237 11.67 -3.14 2.10
CA LEU A 237 10.58 -3.53 1.18
C LEU A 237 11.12 -3.91 -0.21
N SER A 238 12.08 -3.15 -0.73
CA SER A 238 12.81 -3.51 -1.96
C SER A 238 13.79 -4.68 -1.76
N GLY A 239 13.96 -5.16 -0.52
CA GLY A 239 14.88 -6.23 -0.14
C GLY A 239 16.33 -6.01 -0.58
N ALA A 240 16.72 -4.75 -0.83
CA ALA A 240 18.11 -4.34 -1.00
C ALA A 240 18.91 -4.50 0.31
N ASN A 241 18.21 -4.62 1.44
CA ASN A 241 18.76 -4.82 2.77
C ASN A 241 17.85 -5.78 3.56
N THR A 242 18.39 -6.68 4.37
CA THR A 242 17.58 -7.52 5.27
C THR A 242 17.35 -6.85 6.62
N ALA A 243 16.32 -7.28 7.36
CA ALA A 243 16.05 -6.77 8.72
C ALA A 243 17.28 -6.92 9.65
N LYS A 244 18.03 -8.02 9.51
CA LYS A 244 19.30 -8.26 10.23
C LYS A 244 20.41 -7.29 9.82
N GLU A 245 20.59 -7.03 8.53
CA GLU A 245 21.63 -6.12 8.03
C GLU A 245 21.32 -4.66 8.36
N ALA A 246 20.05 -4.26 8.31
CA ALA A 246 19.59 -2.96 8.81
C ALA A 246 19.86 -2.83 10.32
N ALA A 247 19.37 -3.76 11.15
CA ALA A 247 19.62 -3.77 12.60
C ALA A 247 21.11 -3.78 12.94
N TYR A 248 21.95 -4.45 12.14
CA TYR A 248 23.40 -4.43 12.30
C TYR A 248 23.98 -3.01 12.16
N GLY A 249 23.48 -2.22 11.20
CA GLY A 249 23.87 -0.82 11.02
C GLY A 249 23.57 0.04 12.25
N PHE A 250 22.45 -0.20 12.94
CA PHE A 250 22.09 0.49 14.18
C PHE A 250 22.90 0.00 15.40
N VAL A 251 22.93 -1.31 15.64
CA VAL A 251 23.55 -1.92 16.84
C VAL A 251 25.08 -1.82 16.84
N PHE A 252 25.73 -1.63 15.69
CA PHE A 252 27.17 -1.39 15.61
C PHE A 252 27.52 0.00 15.07
N SER A 253 26.56 0.93 15.14
CA SER A 253 26.80 2.36 14.91
C SER A 253 27.71 2.96 15.98
N ASN A 254 28.41 4.04 15.63
CA ASN A 254 29.16 4.82 16.61
C ASN A 254 28.24 5.43 17.69
N GLU A 255 27.00 5.83 17.34
CA GLU A 255 26.01 6.33 18.30
C GLU A 255 25.72 5.29 19.39
N PHE A 256 25.37 4.05 19.02
CA PHE A 256 25.09 2.99 19.98
C PHE A 256 26.34 2.54 20.77
N ILE A 257 27.50 2.41 20.12
CA ILE A 257 28.75 2.05 20.81
C ILE A 257 29.12 3.12 21.85
N ASN A 258 28.96 4.40 21.53
CA ASN A 258 29.25 5.52 22.44
C ASN A 258 28.26 5.64 23.61
N SER A 259 27.10 4.99 23.57
CA SER A 259 26.17 4.92 24.71
C SER A 259 26.73 4.12 25.90
N ASN A 260 27.78 3.32 25.69
CA ASN A 260 28.55 2.62 26.73
C ASN A 260 27.67 1.79 27.69
N LEU A 261 26.65 1.10 27.15
CA LEU A 261 25.74 0.24 27.90
C LEU A 261 26.47 -0.86 28.66
N SER A 262 25.88 -1.29 29.77
CA SER A 262 26.23 -2.57 30.40
C SER A 262 25.92 -3.75 29.46
N ASP A 263 26.51 -4.91 29.72
CA ASP A 263 26.21 -6.13 28.97
C ASP A 263 24.76 -6.61 29.21
N GLU A 264 24.24 -6.39 30.40
CA GLU A 264 22.83 -6.64 30.74
C GLU A 264 21.88 -5.76 29.91
N ASP A 265 22.13 -4.44 29.85
CA ASP A 265 21.30 -3.51 29.09
C ASP A 265 21.43 -3.71 27.57
N PHE A 266 22.60 -4.14 27.09
CA PHE A 266 22.76 -4.58 25.71
C PHE A 266 21.83 -5.76 25.39
N VAL A 267 21.79 -6.79 26.24
CA VAL A 267 20.90 -7.96 26.05
C VAL A 267 19.42 -7.55 26.12
N LYS A 268 19.02 -6.69 27.06
CA LYS A 268 17.66 -6.14 27.14
C LYS A 268 17.21 -5.48 25.83
N ILE A 269 18.11 -4.73 25.19
CA ILE A 269 17.85 -4.11 23.89
C ILE A 269 17.77 -5.16 22.77
N MET A 270 18.58 -6.22 22.78
CA MET A 270 18.45 -7.31 21.80
C MET A 270 17.08 -7.99 21.86
N TYR A 271 16.55 -8.27 23.07
CA TYR A 271 15.20 -8.80 23.26
C TYR A 271 14.14 -7.88 22.66
N GLN A 272 14.17 -6.59 22.99
CA GLN A 272 13.15 -5.64 22.51
C GLN A 272 13.26 -5.39 21.00
N LEU A 273 14.47 -5.24 20.48
CA LEU A 273 14.72 -4.97 19.06
C LEU A 273 14.30 -6.15 18.19
N PHE A 274 14.82 -7.35 18.47
CA PHE A 274 14.59 -8.53 17.63
C PHE A 274 13.29 -9.26 17.93
N LEU A 275 12.91 -9.41 19.21
CA LEU A 275 11.81 -10.30 19.61
C LEU A 275 10.50 -9.55 19.92
N ASN A 276 10.50 -8.21 19.83
CA ASN A 276 9.36 -7.34 20.13
C ASN A 276 8.74 -7.56 21.52
N ARG A 277 9.56 -7.96 22.50
CA ARG A 277 9.10 -8.27 23.87
C ARG A 277 10.17 -7.93 24.90
N THR A 278 9.77 -7.92 26.17
CA THR A 278 10.71 -7.93 27.28
C THR A 278 11.37 -9.30 27.43
N TRP A 279 12.55 -9.29 28.04
CA TRP A 279 13.21 -10.49 28.53
C TRP A 279 12.43 -11.12 29.69
N ASP A 280 12.67 -12.40 29.91
CA ASP A 280 12.50 -13.08 31.18
C ASP A 280 13.82 -13.08 31.95
N GLU A 281 13.78 -13.21 33.28
CA GLU A 281 14.97 -13.12 34.13
C GLU A 281 15.97 -14.28 33.88
N GLU A 282 15.50 -15.47 33.53
CA GLU A 282 16.38 -16.63 33.28
C GLU A 282 17.18 -16.42 31.98
N GLY A 283 16.49 -16.14 30.87
CA GLY A 283 17.10 -15.88 29.58
C GLY A 283 17.98 -14.61 29.55
N LEU A 284 17.63 -13.55 30.29
CA LEU A 284 18.52 -12.39 30.45
C LEU A 284 19.86 -12.79 31.08
N ASN A 285 19.83 -13.58 32.16
CA ASN A 285 21.03 -14.04 32.84
C ASN A 285 21.87 -14.99 31.95
N GLU A 286 21.24 -15.90 31.21
CA GLU A 286 21.95 -16.77 30.26
C GLU A 286 22.67 -15.97 29.16
N TRP A 287 21.98 -15.02 28.51
CA TRP A 287 22.59 -14.19 27.47
C TRP A 287 23.65 -13.20 28.00
N ALA A 288 23.50 -12.71 29.23
CA ALA A 288 24.54 -11.92 29.89
C ALA A 288 25.78 -12.78 30.21
N ASP A 289 25.60 -14.05 30.57
CA ASP A 289 26.69 -15.00 30.81
C ASP A 289 27.45 -15.35 29.52
N VAL A 290 26.77 -15.42 28.36
CA VAL A 290 27.44 -15.58 27.05
C VAL A 290 28.45 -14.45 26.78
N LEU A 291 28.23 -13.23 27.26
CA LEU A 291 29.15 -12.10 27.08
C LEU A 291 30.44 -12.20 27.90
N LYS A 292 30.53 -13.15 28.85
CA LYS A 292 31.78 -13.46 29.57
C LYS A 292 32.81 -14.18 28.69
N GLU A 293 32.36 -14.91 27.66
CA GLU A 293 33.21 -15.71 26.76
C GLU A 293 33.17 -15.23 25.30
N TYR A 294 32.07 -14.59 24.88
CA TYR A 294 31.81 -14.19 23.49
C TYR A 294 31.54 -12.69 23.34
N SER A 295 31.68 -12.17 22.12
CA SER A 295 31.46 -10.76 21.83
C SER A 295 29.96 -10.40 21.71
N ARG A 296 29.65 -9.11 21.86
CA ARG A 296 28.31 -8.56 21.52
C ARG A 296 27.86 -8.88 20.10
N ARG A 297 28.78 -9.11 19.15
CA ARG A 297 28.44 -9.59 17.80
C ARG A 297 27.95 -11.05 17.77
N HIS A 298 28.46 -11.90 18.66
CA HIS A 298 27.95 -13.26 18.81
C HIS A 298 26.52 -13.26 19.35
N VAL A 299 26.26 -12.50 20.44
CA VAL A 299 24.91 -12.34 21.01
C VAL A 299 23.95 -11.73 19.99
N PHE A 300 24.33 -10.64 19.32
CA PHE A 300 23.54 -10.06 18.23
C PHE A 300 23.14 -11.09 17.17
N ASN A 301 24.09 -11.90 16.68
CA ASN A 301 23.76 -12.95 15.72
C ASN A 301 22.81 -14.00 16.33
N GLY A 302 22.97 -14.35 17.61
CA GLY A 302 22.07 -15.27 18.32
C GLY A 302 20.60 -14.84 18.32
N PHE A 303 20.33 -13.54 18.51
CA PHE A 303 18.97 -12.98 18.38
C PHE A 303 18.55 -12.83 16.91
N ALA A 304 19.43 -12.28 16.06
CA ALA A 304 19.14 -11.96 14.67
C ALA A 304 19.08 -13.17 13.71
N ASP A 305 19.53 -14.34 14.15
CA ASP A 305 19.40 -15.64 13.47
C ASP A 305 18.44 -16.58 14.24
N SER A 306 17.68 -16.06 15.21
CA SER A 306 16.74 -16.87 15.99
C SER A 306 15.47 -17.23 15.18
N PRO A 307 14.89 -18.43 15.38
CA PRO A 307 13.61 -18.80 14.76
C PRO A 307 12.43 -17.88 15.15
N GLU A 308 12.53 -17.20 16.29
CA GLU A 308 11.53 -16.23 16.77
C GLU A 308 11.59 -14.93 15.95
N PHE A 309 12.80 -14.38 15.73
CA PHE A 309 12.96 -13.23 14.84
C PHE A 309 12.68 -13.57 13.36
N GLU A 310 13.00 -14.79 12.92
CA GLU A 310 12.63 -15.26 11.58
C GLU A 310 11.11 -15.25 11.38
N GLN A 311 10.34 -15.76 12.36
CA GLN A 311 8.87 -15.73 12.33
C GLN A 311 8.32 -14.30 12.35
N LEU A 312 8.91 -13.38 13.13
CA LEU A 312 8.53 -11.97 13.10
C LEU A 312 8.80 -11.36 11.71
N CYS A 313 9.97 -11.57 11.14
CA CYS A 313 10.28 -11.12 9.77
C CYS A 313 9.29 -11.68 8.74
N GLN A 314 8.94 -12.96 8.83
CA GLN A 314 7.90 -13.57 7.98
C GLN A 314 6.53 -12.89 8.18
N SER A 315 6.12 -12.62 9.42
CA SER A 315 4.85 -11.92 9.72
C SER A 315 4.82 -10.49 9.18
N TYR A 316 5.97 -9.81 9.14
CA TYR A 316 6.12 -8.46 8.60
C TYR A 316 6.22 -8.43 7.05
N GLY A 317 6.17 -9.59 6.38
CA GLY A 317 6.44 -9.71 4.94
C GLY A 317 7.91 -9.55 4.55
N LEU A 318 8.82 -9.43 5.52
CA LEU A 318 10.28 -9.41 5.33
C LEU A 318 10.85 -10.83 5.25
N THR A 319 10.29 -11.66 4.38
CA THR A 319 10.80 -13.02 4.18
C THR A 319 12.23 -12.98 3.63
N ALA A 320 13.03 -13.98 4.00
CA ALA A 320 14.38 -14.11 3.45
C ALA A 320 14.29 -14.41 1.95
N ARG A 321 14.49 -13.38 1.11
CA ARG A 321 14.54 -13.51 -0.35
C ARG A 321 15.39 -14.71 -0.76
N THR A 322 14.83 -15.54 -1.61
CA THR A 322 15.50 -16.68 -2.23
C THR A 322 16.78 -16.22 -2.94
N ALA A 323 17.71 -17.14 -3.19
CA ALA A 323 18.92 -16.82 -3.94
C ALA A 323 18.58 -16.23 -5.33
N ALA A 324 17.51 -16.72 -5.97
CA ALA A 324 16.98 -16.21 -7.23
C ALA A 324 16.49 -14.75 -7.14
N GLU A 325 15.70 -14.41 -6.11
CA GLU A 325 15.19 -13.04 -5.90
C GLU A 325 16.32 -12.04 -5.58
N LYS A 326 17.31 -12.46 -4.78
CA LYS A 326 18.49 -11.63 -4.48
C LYS A 326 19.33 -11.37 -5.73
N GLU A 327 19.56 -12.40 -6.55
CA GLU A 327 20.31 -12.27 -7.79
C GLU A 327 19.58 -11.39 -8.81
N LEU A 328 18.27 -11.61 -9.02
CA LEU A 328 17.46 -10.79 -9.92
C LEU A 328 17.45 -9.32 -9.49
N GLN A 329 17.20 -9.04 -8.21
CA GLN A 329 17.17 -7.66 -7.71
C GLN A 329 18.54 -6.98 -7.87
N GLY A 330 19.64 -7.71 -7.71
CA GLY A 330 20.99 -7.19 -7.93
C GLY A 330 21.18 -6.65 -9.34
N TYR A 331 20.78 -7.41 -10.36
CA TYR A 331 20.83 -6.96 -11.76
C TYR A 331 19.87 -5.80 -12.05
N VAL A 332 18.62 -5.88 -11.56
CA VAL A 332 17.61 -4.83 -11.76
C VAL A 332 18.06 -3.50 -11.14
N ASN A 333 18.59 -3.52 -9.92
CA ASN A 333 19.11 -2.33 -9.24
C ASN A 333 20.33 -1.74 -9.96
N GLN A 334 21.21 -2.59 -10.50
CA GLN A 334 22.37 -2.14 -11.27
C GLN A 334 21.94 -1.34 -12.52
N VAL A 335 20.93 -1.81 -13.25
CA VAL A 335 20.41 -1.08 -14.42
C VAL A 335 19.63 0.16 -14.02
N LEU A 336 18.77 0.10 -13.00
CA LEU A 336 18.04 1.28 -12.49
C LEU A 336 19.00 2.41 -12.11
N ALA A 337 20.10 2.10 -11.41
CA ALA A 337 21.13 3.07 -11.05
C ALA A 337 21.97 3.58 -12.25
N GLN A 338 21.94 2.87 -13.39
CA GLN A 338 22.60 3.29 -14.63
C GLN A 338 21.73 4.22 -15.48
N VAL A 339 20.41 3.98 -15.52
CA VAL A 339 19.51 4.62 -16.51
C VAL A 339 18.43 5.52 -15.91
N THR A 340 18.34 5.65 -14.58
CA THR A 340 17.33 6.47 -13.92
C THR A 340 17.91 7.42 -12.88
N ASP A 341 17.21 8.53 -12.63
CA ASP A 341 17.50 9.47 -11.54
C ASP A 341 16.20 9.98 -10.89
N ASP A 342 16.29 10.74 -9.81
CA ASP A 342 15.13 11.18 -9.02
C ASP A 342 14.26 12.26 -9.67
N SER A 343 14.68 12.86 -10.80
CA SER A 343 13.86 13.80 -11.56
C SER A 343 12.85 13.10 -12.49
N MET A 344 13.08 11.82 -12.81
CA MET A 344 12.22 11.06 -13.72
C MET A 344 10.92 10.59 -13.05
N THR A 345 9.80 10.74 -13.75
CA THR A 345 8.55 10.08 -13.39
C THR A 345 8.66 8.55 -13.48
N LYS A 346 7.77 7.83 -12.78
CA LYS A 346 7.67 6.36 -12.80
C LYS A 346 7.58 5.76 -14.22
N MET A 347 6.92 6.45 -15.16
CA MET A 347 6.84 6.02 -16.55
C MET A 347 8.11 6.33 -17.36
N GLU A 348 8.77 7.46 -17.11
CA GLU A 348 10.08 7.77 -17.73
C GLU A 348 11.17 6.80 -17.26
N LYS A 349 11.19 6.45 -15.96
CA LYS A 349 12.05 5.38 -15.42
C LYS A 349 11.78 4.04 -16.12
N PHE A 350 10.51 3.71 -16.34
CA PHE A 350 10.14 2.46 -17.03
C PHE A 350 10.55 2.47 -18.51
N ARG A 351 10.37 3.60 -19.20
CA ARG A 351 10.86 3.78 -20.58
C ARG A 351 12.38 3.62 -20.66
N ALA A 352 13.13 4.25 -19.76
CA ALA A 352 14.59 4.13 -19.72
C ALA A 352 15.06 2.69 -19.47
N CYS A 353 14.38 1.94 -18.59
CA CYS A 353 14.65 0.51 -18.39
C CYS A 353 14.27 -0.36 -19.61
N TYR A 354 13.18 -0.02 -20.31
CA TYR A 354 12.76 -0.73 -21.53
C TYR A 354 13.73 -0.46 -22.69
N ASP A 355 14.13 0.80 -22.90
CA ASP A 355 15.14 1.19 -23.89
C ASP A 355 16.50 0.53 -23.59
N TRP A 356 16.87 0.38 -22.31
CA TRP A 356 18.06 -0.41 -21.94
C TRP A 356 17.98 -1.86 -22.44
N VAL A 357 16.80 -2.51 -22.40
CA VAL A 357 16.63 -3.86 -22.95
C VAL A 357 16.85 -3.86 -24.47
N LEU A 358 16.32 -2.87 -25.20
CA LEU A 358 16.50 -2.75 -26.65
C LEU A 358 17.97 -2.51 -27.02
N ASP A 359 18.66 -1.60 -26.31
CA ASP A 359 20.02 -1.20 -26.62
C ASP A 359 21.09 -2.24 -26.20
N ASN A 360 20.80 -3.04 -25.17
CA ASN A 360 21.80 -3.91 -24.52
C ASN A 360 21.51 -5.41 -24.63
N CYS A 361 20.39 -5.83 -25.25
CA CYS A 361 20.06 -7.25 -25.45
C CYS A 361 19.83 -7.57 -26.93
N SER A 362 19.75 -8.87 -27.27
CA SER A 362 19.44 -9.32 -28.65
C SER A 362 18.83 -10.73 -28.67
N TYR A 363 18.02 -11.04 -29.68
CA TYR A 363 17.33 -12.32 -29.71
C TYR A 363 18.28 -13.52 -29.81
N ARG A 364 18.03 -14.53 -28.97
CA ARG A 364 18.64 -15.86 -29.04
C ARG A 364 17.65 -16.90 -28.51
N ALA A 365 17.45 -17.97 -29.26
CA ALA A 365 16.65 -19.10 -28.80
C ALA A 365 17.25 -19.69 -27.50
N VAL A 366 16.45 -19.72 -26.44
CA VAL A 366 16.78 -20.34 -25.15
C VAL A 366 16.17 -21.73 -25.09
N PHE A 367 16.96 -22.72 -24.69
CA PHE A 367 16.54 -24.12 -24.53
C PHE A 367 17.05 -24.64 -23.19
N GLY A 368 16.17 -25.26 -22.41
CA GLY A 368 16.48 -25.80 -21.08
C GLY A 368 15.30 -25.67 -20.13
N ASP A 369 15.39 -26.38 -19.01
CA ASP A 369 14.44 -26.25 -17.90
C ASP A 369 14.77 -25.03 -17.04
N VAL A 370 13.76 -24.49 -16.34
CA VAL A 370 13.93 -23.44 -15.34
C VAL A 370 14.86 -23.96 -14.24
N GLY A 371 15.89 -23.18 -13.89
CA GLY A 371 16.87 -23.56 -12.88
C GLY A 371 16.25 -23.79 -11.50
N GLU A 372 16.80 -24.75 -10.76
CA GLU A 372 16.32 -25.09 -9.42
C GLU A 372 16.36 -23.85 -8.49
N GLY A 373 15.23 -23.59 -7.82
CA GLY A 373 15.08 -22.45 -6.91
C GLY A 373 14.66 -21.12 -7.54
N TYR A 374 14.42 -21.06 -8.86
CA TYR A 374 13.89 -19.88 -9.56
C TYR A 374 12.42 -20.09 -9.94
N THR A 375 11.62 -19.03 -9.96
CA THR A 375 10.40 -19.00 -10.79
C THR A 375 10.78 -18.92 -12.27
N PHE A 376 9.81 -19.17 -13.15
CA PHE A 376 9.99 -19.04 -14.60
C PHE A 376 10.48 -17.63 -14.96
N GLU A 377 9.80 -16.61 -14.43
CA GLU A 377 10.06 -15.20 -14.69
C GLU A 377 11.45 -14.80 -14.17
N GLN A 378 11.78 -15.21 -12.95
CA GLN A 378 13.09 -14.94 -12.35
C GLN A 378 14.23 -15.54 -13.18
N TRP A 379 14.11 -16.79 -13.60
CA TRP A 379 15.14 -17.47 -14.37
C TRP A 379 15.33 -16.83 -15.75
N TYR A 380 14.24 -16.54 -16.47
CA TYR A 380 14.31 -15.95 -17.81
C TYR A 380 14.87 -14.52 -17.79
N ALA A 381 14.58 -13.73 -16.75
CA ALA A 381 15.15 -12.39 -16.55
C ALA A 381 16.63 -12.45 -16.14
N VAL A 382 17.00 -13.27 -15.13
CA VAL A 382 18.41 -13.46 -14.71
C VAL A 382 19.27 -13.96 -15.88
N ASN A 383 18.77 -14.89 -16.69
CA ASN A 383 19.47 -15.38 -17.87
C ASN A 383 19.65 -14.26 -18.92
N MET A 384 18.66 -13.38 -19.10
CA MET A 384 18.77 -12.21 -19.98
C MET A 384 19.86 -11.25 -19.51
N PHE A 385 19.87 -10.90 -18.23
CA PHE A 385 20.90 -10.02 -17.63
C PHE A 385 22.32 -10.59 -17.70
N LYS A 386 22.49 -11.90 -17.53
CA LYS A 386 23.80 -12.57 -17.61
C LYS A 386 24.35 -12.64 -19.03
N GLU A 387 23.47 -12.94 -19.98
CA GLU A 387 23.88 -13.32 -21.34
C GLU A 387 23.72 -12.19 -22.36
N HIS A 388 23.00 -11.13 -22.01
CA HIS A 388 22.53 -10.07 -22.93
C HIS A 388 21.76 -10.63 -24.15
N ARG A 389 21.19 -11.85 -24.00
CA ARG A 389 20.61 -12.63 -25.11
C ARG A 389 19.57 -13.64 -24.66
N GLY A 390 18.36 -13.53 -25.19
CA GLY A 390 17.25 -14.44 -24.84
C GLY A 390 16.11 -14.46 -25.86
N ASN A 391 15.06 -15.23 -25.57
CA ASN A 391 13.85 -15.32 -26.39
C ASN A 391 12.74 -14.39 -25.84
N CYS A 392 11.55 -14.39 -26.44
CA CYS A 392 10.41 -13.57 -26.00
C CYS A 392 10.12 -13.65 -24.49
N TYR A 393 10.26 -14.83 -23.87
CA TYR A 393 10.11 -14.97 -22.42
C TYR A 393 11.21 -14.24 -21.63
N SER A 394 12.46 -14.23 -22.09
CA SER A 394 13.53 -13.41 -21.49
C SER A 394 13.26 -11.90 -21.60
N TYR A 395 12.82 -11.40 -22.76
CA TYR A 395 12.47 -9.98 -22.91
C TYR A 395 11.34 -9.60 -21.96
N ALA A 396 10.20 -10.29 -22.05
CA ALA A 396 9.03 -9.98 -21.24
C ALA A 396 9.27 -10.18 -19.74
N SER A 397 10.05 -11.18 -19.31
CA SER A 397 10.41 -11.34 -17.89
C SER A 397 11.31 -10.22 -17.39
N THR A 398 12.21 -9.71 -18.22
CA THR A 398 13.12 -8.60 -17.87
C THR A 398 12.36 -7.28 -17.75
N VAL A 399 11.50 -6.98 -18.73
CA VAL A 399 10.59 -5.82 -18.68
C VAL A 399 9.64 -5.92 -17.47
N TYR A 400 9.13 -7.12 -17.17
CA TYR A 400 8.28 -7.35 -16.01
C TYR A 400 9.02 -7.13 -14.69
N ALA A 401 10.27 -7.59 -14.56
CA ALA A 401 11.09 -7.34 -13.37
C ALA A 401 11.35 -5.84 -13.14
N PHE A 402 11.55 -5.06 -14.22
CA PHE A 402 11.62 -3.59 -14.13
C PHE A 402 10.29 -2.96 -13.74
N ALA A 403 9.16 -3.43 -14.29
CA ALA A 403 7.84 -2.95 -13.91
C ALA A 403 7.56 -3.19 -12.42
N GLN A 404 7.89 -4.37 -11.89
CA GLN A 404 7.78 -4.69 -10.47
C GLN A 404 8.69 -3.82 -9.59
N ALA A 405 9.96 -3.63 -9.97
CA ALA A 405 10.89 -2.79 -9.20
C ALA A 405 10.55 -1.29 -9.22
N LEU A 406 9.80 -0.84 -10.24
CA LEU A 406 9.23 0.49 -10.34
C LEU A 406 7.79 0.57 -9.78
N ASP A 407 7.32 -0.47 -9.07
CA ASP A 407 6.04 -0.50 -8.35
C ASP A 407 4.79 -0.44 -9.27
N PHE A 408 4.86 -0.92 -10.51
CA PHE A 408 3.66 -1.12 -11.33
C PHE A 408 2.86 -2.33 -10.82
N THR A 409 1.98 -2.09 -9.84
CA THR A 409 1.19 -3.11 -9.13
C THR A 409 0.15 -3.83 -10.00
N ASP A 410 -0.22 -3.23 -11.13
CA ASP A 410 -1.12 -3.80 -12.14
C ASP A 410 -0.37 -4.47 -13.32
N ALA A 411 0.98 -4.53 -13.26
CA ALA A 411 1.77 -5.18 -14.29
C ALA A 411 1.54 -6.70 -14.32
N VAL A 412 1.41 -7.26 -15.51
CA VAL A 412 1.27 -8.71 -15.73
C VAL A 412 2.14 -9.16 -16.89
N MET A 413 2.98 -10.18 -16.69
CA MET A 413 3.63 -10.88 -17.81
C MET A 413 2.63 -11.86 -18.44
N VAL A 414 2.24 -11.61 -19.68
CA VAL A 414 1.32 -12.46 -20.43
C VAL A 414 2.09 -13.48 -21.26
N LYS A 415 1.68 -14.74 -21.21
CA LYS A 415 2.18 -15.83 -22.05
C LYS A 415 1.05 -16.25 -23.00
N GLY A 416 1.15 -15.80 -24.25
CA GLY A 416 0.11 -15.99 -25.26
C GLY A 416 0.71 -16.38 -26.59
N TYR A 417 0.13 -15.85 -27.67
CA TYR A 417 0.54 -16.10 -29.04
C TYR A 417 0.50 -14.79 -29.83
N PHE A 418 1.38 -14.66 -30.83
CA PHE A 418 1.29 -13.64 -31.87
C PHE A 418 1.22 -14.29 -33.24
N GLN A 419 0.61 -13.62 -34.22
CA GLN A 419 0.72 -14.01 -35.62
C GLN A 419 1.89 -13.25 -36.26
N GLY A 420 2.88 -13.95 -36.78
CA GLY A 420 3.94 -13.30 -37.55
C GLY A 420 3.36 -12.66 -38.81
N VAL A 421 3.77 -11.42 -39.13
CA VAL A 421 3.33 -10.70 -40.35
C VAL A 421 4.43 -10.56 -41.40
N THR A 422 5.64 -11.03 -41.07
CA THR A 422 6.84 -11.02 -41.92
C THR A 422 7.62 -12.33 -41.77
N GLY A 423 8.61 -12.55 -42.66
CA GLY A 423 9.60 -13.62 -42.49
C GLY A 423 9.03 -15.04 -42.47
N ARG A 424 9.68 -15.93 -41.69
CA ARG A 424 9.33 -17.36 -41.60
C ARG A 424 8.03 -17.65 -40.86
N LEU A 425 7.52 -16.70 -40.08
CA LEU A 425 6.30 -16.83 -39.29
C LEU A 425 5.11 -16.10 -39.93
N ASN A 426 5.24 -15.62 -41.17
CA ASN A 426 4.17 -14.91 -41.87
C ASN A 426 2.85 -15.73 -41.87
N ASN A 427 1.76 -15.09 -41.44
CA ASN A 427 0.44 -15.66 -41.18
C ASN A 427 0.39 -16.85 -40.19
N THR A 428 1.47 -17.12 -39.45
CA THR A 428 1.58 -18.26 -38.53
C THR A 428 1.53 -17.79 -37.07
N TRP A 429 0.63 -18.39 -36.28
CA TRP A 429 0.56 -18.17 -34.84
C TRP A 429 1.69 -18.90 -34.13
N SER A 430 2.44 -18.21 -33.27
CA SER A 430 3.55 -18.77 -32.49
C SER A 430 3.46 -18.34 -31.03
N PRO A 431 3.88 -19.19 -30.06
CA PRO A 431 3.94 -18.82 -28.65
C PRO A 431 4.80 -17.57 -28.44
N HIS A 432 4.31 -16.66 -27.62
CA HIS A 432 4.93 -15.35 -27.40
C HIS A 432 4.66 -14.83 -25.98
N ALA A 433 5.43 -13.83 -25.56
CA ALA A 433 5.23 -13.17 -24.28
C ALA A 433 5.49 -11.67 -24.35
N TRP A 434 4.69 -10.91 -23.62
CA TRP A 434 4.75 -9.45 -23.48
C TRP A 434 4.33 -9.06 -22.05
N VAL A 435 4.47 -7.79 -21.70
CA VAL A 435 3.97 -7.25 -20.42
C VAL A 435 2.72 -6.40 -20.68
N GLU A 436 1.72 -6.48 -19.80
CA GLU A 436 0.57 -5.58 -19.81
C GLU A 436 0.57 -4.72 -18.54
N ILE A 437 0.32 -3.40 -18.71
CA ILE A 437 0.19 -2.42 -17.63
C ILE A 437 -0.89 -1.41 -18.07
N GLY A 438 -1.89 -1.13 -17.24
CA GLY A 438 -3.01 -0.25 -17.56
C GLY A 438 -3.85 -0.70 -18.77
N GLY A 439 -3.81 -1.99 -19.12
CA GLY A 439 -4.40 -2.53 -20.35
C GLY A 439 -3.60 -2.26 -21.64
N LEU A 440 -2.48 -1.53 -21.55
CA LEU A 440 -1.53 -1.31 -22.64
C LEU A 440 -0.49 -2.44 -22.68
N LYS A 441 0.07 -2.71 -23.87
CA LYS A 441 1.03 -3.81 -24.09
C LYS A 441 2.45 -3.27 -24.29
N TYR A 442 3.44 -3.99 -23.76
CA TYR A 442 4.86 -3.65 -23.79
C TYR A 442 5.64 -4.87 -24.28
N ASP A 443 6.16 -4.81 -25.51
CA ASP A 443 6.72 -5.95 -26.23
C ASP A 443 8.08 -5.62 -26.86
N ALA A 444 9.10 -5.62 -25.99
CA ALA A 444 10.47 -5.27 -26.37
C ALA A 444 11.09 -6.23 -27.40
N GLN A 445 10.59 -7.47 -27.53
CA GLN A 445 11.13 -8.42 -28.53
C GLN A 445 10.63 -8.10 -29.94
N GLN A 446 9.37 -7.69 -30.09
CA GLN A 446 8.85 -7.25 -31.39
C GLN A 446 9.40 -5.86 -31.77
N GLU A 447 9.65 -4.98 -30.80
CA GLU A 447 10.30 -3.69 -31.02
C GLU A 447 11.75 -3.86 -31.53
N ASP A 448 12.55 -4.72 -30.89
CA ASP A 448 13.91 -5.08 -31.32
C ASP A 448 13.93 -5.78 -32.70
N GLU A 449 13.15 -6.85 -32.90
CA GLU A 449 13.23 -7.63 -34.15
C GLU A 449 12.55 -6.98 -35.37
N GLN A 450 11.46 -6.24 -35.17
CA GLN A 450 10.62 -5.72 -36.27
C GLN A 450 10.67 -4.19 -36.39
N GLY A 451 11.26 -3.48 -35.42
CA GLY A 451 11.28 -2.01 -35.38
C GLY A 451 9.89 -1.40 -35.17
N TRP A 452 8.98 -2.12 -34.50
CA TRP A 452 7.63 -1.65 -34.20
C TRP A 452 7.59 -0.93 -32.85
N ASP A 453 6.98 0.25 -32.81
CA ASP A 453 6.66 0.92 -31.54
C ASP A 453 5.66 0.07 -30.73
N CYS A 454 6.18 -0.63 -29.72
CA CYS A 454 5.44 -1.55 -28.88
C CYS A 454 5.49 -1.13 -27.40
N PHE A 455 5.99 0.06 -27.07
CA PHE A 455 5.99 0.59 -25.71
C PHE A 455 4.63 1.21 -25.37
N GLY A 456 3.69 0.39 -24.91
CA GLY A 456 2.38 0.86 -24.47
C GLY A 456 1.48 1.37 -25.60
N ASN A 457 1.87 1.21 -26.88
CA ASN A 457 1.13 1.76 -28.01
C ASN A 457 -0.18 0.97 -28.26
N PRO A 458 -1.36 1.59 -28.10
CA PRO A 458 -2.65 0.91 -28.33
C PRO A 458 -2.90 0.57 -29.81
N ASN A 459 -2.13 1.16 -30.72
CA ASN A 459 -2.13 0.89 -32.16
C ASN A 459 -0.94 0.02 -32.59
N SER A 460 -0.27 -0.68 -31.66
CA SER A 460 0.81 -1.62 -31.99
C SER A 460 0.36 -2.59 -33.08
N PRO A 461 1.16 -2.79 -34.15
CA PRO A 461 0.77 -3.63 -35.28
C PRO A 461 0.82 -5.14 -34.97
N VAL A 462 1.24 -5.54 -33.76
CA VAL A 462 1.37 -6.94 -33.35
C VAL A 462 -0.03 -7.58 -33.16
N PRO A 463 -0.39 -8.63 -33.90
CA PRO A 463 -1.67 -9.33 -33.72
C PRO A 463 -1.56 -10.37 -32.58
N TYR A 464 -1.93 -9.96 -31.36
CA TYR A 464 -1.90 -10.83 -30.18
C TYR A 464 -3.12 -11.76 -30.04
N SER A 465 -2.93 -12.89 -29.35
CA SER A 465 -3.98 -13.77 -28.86
C SER A 465 -3.60 -14.37 -27.50
N TYR A 466 -4.52 -14.30 -26.54
CA TYR A 466 -4.33 -14.87 -25.18
C TYR A 466 -4.42 -16.40 -25.17
N THR A 467 -5.00 -17.01 -26.21
CA THR A 467 -5.10 -18.47 -26.38
C THR A 467 -4.41 -18.91 -27.67
N ALA A 468 -4.12 -20.20 -27.77
CA ALA A 468 -3.74 -20.83 -29.04
C ALA A 468 -4.82 -20.58 -30.12
N ARG A 469 -4.40 -20.59 -31.39
CA ARG A 469 -5.20 -20.27 -32.57
C ARG A 469 -4.98 -21.29 -33.68
#